data_AF-A0A2W1CZJ6-F1
#
_entry.id   AF-A0A2W1CZJ6-F1
#
_cell.length_a   1.000
_cell.length_b   1.000
_cell.length_c   1.000
_cell.angle_alpha   90.00
_cell.angle_beta   90.00
_cell.angle_gamma   90.00
#
_symmetry.space_group_name_H-M   'P 1'
#
loop_
_entity.id
_entity.type
_entity.pdbx_description
1 polymer ?
#
loop_
_entity_poly.entity_id
_entity_poly.type
_entity_poly.pdbx_seq_one_letter_code
_entity_poly.pdbx_strand_id
1 'polypeptide(L)'
;MRLFLLPISTRRSLIYCEKLHQKAPKDRSYYDKITIKASETWVGWEKDEKAIWDWKRKVTFYGNQALKRIPYEEWGLKTIPALTAKRKQDIVDGKASYEVLFPGKYLPQERVSGLLEKLAKERQNMHRTKLIWSVVIMPFTAPFMLVPVIPNLPFFYVLYRAWSHWKALGGSKHLEFLLKHNLPKPHPSAILDELYTAGLMYPTRALSRVAPLPTPEQAQEVANVVHRQTNNETEDVMVLQRWNGKLIAEKFDLPEMEVEIERAVGQVEAAIKSKEKRIEEKLEQERATSGNTVRAKDVLPEEILGKIHEKAEHVAHEGNEKAKQAMKS
;
A
#
# COMPACT_ATOMS: atom_id res chain seq x y z
N MET A 1 13.22 -16.07 10.57
CA MET A 1 13.05 -14.69 10.05
C MET A 1 11.59 -14.31 10.26
N ARG A 2 11.33 -13.11 10.78
CA ARG A 2 9.98 -12.66 11.08
C ARG A 2 9.50 -11.66 10.04
N LEU A 3 8.37 -11.95 9.42
CA LEU A 3 7.68 -11.06 8.49
C LEU A 3 6.49 -10.45 9.21
N PHE A 4 6.19 -9.20 8.89
CA PHE A 4 5.00 -8.48 9.31
C PHE A 4 4.17 -8.20 8.06
N LEU A 5 2.90 -8.55 8.09
CA LEU A 5 1.93 -8.19 7.08
C LEU A 5 0.90 -7.26 7.72
N LEU A 6 1.09 -5.96 7.49
CA LEU A 6 0.37 -4.89 8.15
C LEU A 6 -0.68 -4.32 7.20
N PRO A 7 -1.98 -4.57 7.40
CA PRO A 7 -3.01 -3.93 6.58
C PRO A 7 -2.96 -2.41 6.82
N ILE A 8 -2.80 -1.64 5.75
CA ILE A 8 -2.83 -0.18 5.78
C ILE A 8 -4.27 0.30 5.57
N SER A 9 -4.94 -0.35 4.62
CA SER A 9 -6.37 -0.27 4.38
C SER A 9 -6.95 -1.67 4.26
N THR A 10 -8.27 -1.79 4.17
CA THR A 10 -8.97 -3.08 4.03
C THR A 10 -8.59 -3.86 2.78
N ARG A 11 -7.98 -3.21 1.78
CA ARG A 11 -7.54 -3.82 0.50
C ARG A 11 -6.03 -3.79 0.27
N ARG A 12 -5.24 -3.14 1.13
CA ARG A 12 -3.82 -2.91 0.90
C ARG A 12 -3.01 -3.18 2.15
N SER A 13 -1.95 -3.97 1.99
CA SER A 13 -1.06 -4.34 3.10
C SER A 13 0.38 -4.00 2.79
N LEU A 14 1.09 -3.56 3.81
CA LEU A 14 2.54 -3.41 3.83
C LEU A 14 3.16 -4.73 4.29
N ILE A 15 4.18 -5.18 3.58
CA ILE A 15 5.07 -6.25 4.04
C ILE A 15 6.33 -5.65 4.63
N TYR A 16 6.74 -6.10 5.80
CA TYR A 16 7.99 -5.68 6.44
C TYR A 16 8.72 -6.90 6.99
N CYS A 17 10.02 -7.02 6.70
CA CYS A 17 10.87 -8.06 7.24
C CYS A 17 11.72 -7.50 8.36
N GLU A 18 11.63 -8.12 9.53
CA GLU A 18 12.58 -7.88 10.60
C GLU A 18 13.97 -8.31 10.14
N LYS A 19 14.91 -7.34 10.12
CA LYS A 19 16.32 -7.63 9.95
C LYS A 19 16.80 -8.21 11.29
N LEU A 20 17.11 -9.50 11.32
CA LEU A 20 17.80 -10.12 12.46
C LEU A 20 18.97 -9.21 12.87
N HIS A 21 19.00 -8.81 14.14
CA HIS A 21 19.95 -7.90 14.80
C HIS A 21 21.18 -7.56 13.95
N GLN A 22 21.38 -6.26 13.67
CA GLN A 22 22.52 -5.79 12.89
C GLN A 22 23.80 -6.46 13.39
N LYS A 23 24.47 -7.20 12.50
CA LYS A 23 25.72 -7.88 12.83
C LYS A 23 26.69 -6.90 13.49
N ALA A 24 27.44 -7.39 14.47
CA ALA A 24 28.51 -6.62 15.10
C ALA A 24 29.41 -6.01 14.02
N PRO A 25 29.99 -4.81 14.22
CA PRO A 25 30.76 -4.10 13.19
C PRO A 25 31.84 -4.95 12.49
N LYS A 26 32.41 -5.92 13.22
CA LYS A 26 33.40 -6.88 12.74
C LYS A 26 32.85 -7.90 11.72
N ASP A 27 31.58 -8.28 11.84
CA ASP A 27 30.93 -9.31 11.02
C ASP A 27 30.08 -8.74 9.87
N ARG A 28 30.11 -7.41 9.69
CA ARG A 28 29.38 -6.71 8.63
C ARG A 28 30.05 -6.92 7.28
N SER A 29 29.25 -7.22 6.25
CA SER A 29 29.74 -7.30 4.87
C SER A 29 30.23 -5.93 4.40
N TYR A 30 31.15 -5.90 3.42
CA TYR A 30 31.55 -4.66 2.74
C TYR A 30 30.33 -3.90 2.18
N TYR A 31 29.36 -4.64 1.66
CA TYR A 31 28.09 -4.08 1.19
C TYR A 31 27.33 -3.35 2.32
N ASP A 32 27.25 -3.95 3.51
CA ASP A 32 26.56 -3.36 4.66
C ASP A 32 27.28 -2.08 5.11
N LYS A 33 28.61 -2.10 5.14
CA LYS A 33 29.45 -0.94 5.49
C LYS A 33 29.22 0.23 4.53
N ILE A 34 29.18 -0.03 3.21
CA ILE A 34 28.93 1.01 2.21
C ILE A 34 27.51 1.58 2.36
N THR A 35 26.51 0.73 2.57
CA THR A 35 25.12 1.15 2.73
C THR A 35 24.94 2.02 3.98
N ILE A 36 25.54 1.62 5.10
CA ILE A 36 25.51 2.38 6.36
C ILE A 36 26.21 3.73 6.17
N LYS A 37 27.41 3.76 5.59
CA LYS A 37 28.15 5.00 5.35
C LYS A 37 27.38 5.95 4.43
N ALA A 38 26.74 5.43 3.38
CA ALA A 38 25.89 6.24 2.49
C ALA A 38 24.71 6.84 3.25
N SER A 39 24.07 6.06 4.14
CA SER A 39 22.97 6.54 4.99
C SER A 39 23.44 7.62 5.98
N GLU A 40 24.57 7.41 6.66
CA GLU A 40 25.16 8.38 7.59
C GLU A 40 25.55 9.68 6.87
N THR A 41 26.13 9.57 5.66
CA THR A 41 26.47 10.73 4.83
C THR A 41 25.21 11.50 4.43
N TRP A 42 24.14 10.81 4.04
CA TRP A 42 22.86 11.42 3.70
C TRP A 42 22.25 12.19 4.87
N VAL A 43 22.21 11.58 6.06
CA VAL A 43 21.76 12.24 7.31
C VAL A 43 22.67 13.42 7.67
N GLY A 44 23.98 13.28 7.46
CA GLY A 44 24.94 14.36 7.65
C GLY A 44 24.66 15.56 6.74
N TRP A 45 24.28 15.33 5.48
CA TRP A 45 23.91 16.38 4.53
C TRP A 45 22.61 17.09 4.90
N GLU A 46 21.65 16.40 5.51
CA GLU A 46 20.39 16.99 5.97
C GLU A 46 20.60 18.00 7.11
N LYS A 47 21.61 17.78 7.94
CA LYS A 47 21.96 18.62 9.11
C LYS A 47 23.04 19.67 8.81
N ASP A 48 23.56 19.72 7.59
CA ASP A 48 24.66 20.62 7.25
C ASP A 48 24.16 22.01 6.85
N GLU A 49 24.36 22.98 7.74
CA GLU A 49 24.01 24.39 7.53
C GLU A 49 25.17 25.22 6.95
N LYS A 50 26.36 24.62 6.81
CA LYS A 50 27.59 25.32 6.41
C LYS A 50 27.91 25.15 4.92
N ALA A 51 27.14 24.31 4.21
CA ALA A 51 27.35 24.08 2.79
C ALA A 51 27.10 25.35 1.96
N ILE A 52 28.05 25.66 1.07
CA ILE A 52 27.95 26.74 0.09
C ILE A 52 26.58 26.66 -0.62
N TRP A 53 25.79 27.73 -0.58
CA TRP A 53 24.49 27.85 -1.26
C TRP A 53 23.40 26.87 -0.78
N ASP A 54 23.60 26.26 0.39
CA ASP A 54 22.67 25.33 1.02
C ASP A 54 22.34 24.13 0.10
N TRP A 55 23.30 23.74 -0.76
CA TRP A 55 23.06 22.71 -1.78
C TRP A 55 22.76 21.35 -1.15
N LYS A 56 23.40 21.00 -0.03
CA LYS A 56 23.21 19.72 0.66
C LYS A 56 21.78 19.55 1.15
N ARG A 57 21.22 20.57 1.82
CA ARG A 57 19.83 20.56 2.29
C ARG A 57 18.83 20.55 1.14
N LYS A 58 19.08 21.30 0.06
CA LYS A 58 18.24 21.24 -1.15
C LYS A 58 18.26 19.84 -1.78
N VAL A 59 19.44 19.23 -1.92
CA VAL A 59 19.61 17.88 -2.47
C VAL A 59 18.90 16.84 -1.61
N THR A 60 19.07 16.87 -0.30
CA THR A 60 18.39 15.92 0.60
C THR A 60 16.89 16.16 0.62
N PHE A 61 16.42 17.42 0.60
CA PHE A 61 14.99 17.74 0.51
C PHE A 61 14.36 17.18 -0.76
N TYR A 62 14.85 17.55 -1.95
CA TYR A 62 14.29 17.07 -3.22
C TYR A 62 14.52 15.57 -3.43
N GLY A 63 15.66 15.05 -2.97
CA GLY A 63 15.95 13.61 -2.94
C GLY A 63 14.92 12.85 -2.11
N ASN A 64 14.63 13.31 -0.89
CA ASN A 64 13.60 12.73 -0.03
C ASN A 64 12.21 12.79 -0.68
N GLN A 65 11.87 13.88 -1.38
CA GLN A 65 10.62 13.95 -2.16
C GLN A 65 10.58 12.93 -3.29
N ALA A 66 11.69 12.72 -4.01
CA ALA A 66 11.78 11.69 -5.03
C ALA A 66 11.68 10.27 -4.44
N LEU A 67 12.30 10.01 -3.28
CA LEU A 67 12.24 8.74 -2.58
C LEU A 67 10.83 8.43 -2.06
N LYS A 68 10.07 9.45 -1.63
CA LYS A 68 8.66 9.31 -1.21
C LYS A 68 7.72 8.84 -2.32
N ARG A 69 8.08 9.06 -3.60
CA ARG A 69 7.30 8.60 -4.76
C ARG A 69 7.48 7.12 -5.07
N ILE A 70 8.50 6.47 -4.50
CA ILE A 70 8.74 5.04 -4.70
C ILE A 70 7.63 4.27 -3.99
N PRO A 71 6.94 3.32 -4.66
CA PRO A 71 5.86 2.57 -4.05
C PRO A 71 6.28 1.89 -2.75
N TYR A 72 5.43 1.95 -1.72
CA TYR A 72 5.73 1.36 -0.40
C TYR A 72 5.97 -0.15 -0.48
N GLU A 73 5.38 -0.87 -1.44
CA GLU A 73 5.62 -2.31 -1.63
C GLU A 73 7.05 -2.57 -2.09
N GLU A 74 7.64 -1.67 -2.88
CA GLU A 74 9.06 -1.77 -3.27
C GLU A 74 9.95 -1.65 -2.03
N TRP A 75 9.64 -0.71 -1.14
CA TRP A 75 10.35 -0.54 0.13
C TRP A 75 10.18 -1.75 1.06
N GLY A 76 8.96 -2.26 1.20
CA GLY A 76 8.67 -3.47 1.96
C GLY A 76 9.48 -4.68 1.46
N LEU A 77 9.49 -4.93 0.15
CA LEU A 77 10.27 -6.01 -0.46
C LEU A 77 11.78 -5.84 -0.28
N LYS A 78 12.30 -4.60 -0.22
CA LYS A 78 13.73 -4.34 0.02
C LYS A 78 14.19 -4.74 1.42
N THR A 79 13.29 -4.79 2.40
CA THR A 79 13.59 -5.27 3.75
C THR A 79 13.90 -6.77 3.77
N ILE A 80 13.28 -7.53 2.86
CA ILE A 80 13.51 -8.97 2.72
C ILE A 80 14.94 -9.19 2.25
N PRO A 81 15.73 -10.01 2.96
CA PRO A 81 17.14 -10.14 2.65
C PRO A 81 17.29 -11.07 1.43
N ALA A 82 18.41 -10.99 0.70
CA ALA A 82 18.58 -11.76 -0.53
C ALA A 82 18.56 -13.28 -0.29
N LEU A 83 18.00 -14.04 -1.23
CA LEU A 83 18.02 -15.50 -1.22
C LEU A 83 19.41 -16.00 -1.64
N THR A 84 20.30 -16.19 -0.66
CA THR A 84 21.65 -16.76 -0.87
C THR A 84 21.57 -18.28 -1.03
N ALA A 85 22.59 -18.88 -1.65
CA ALA A 85 22.66 -20.35 -1.78
C ALA A 85 22.53 -21.07 -0.43
N LYS A 86 23.21 -20.56 0.61
CA LYS A 86 23.08 -21.06 1.98
C LYS A 86 21.64 -20.99 2.50
N ARG A 87 20.97 -19.83 2.37
CA ARG A 87 19.57 -19.71 2.81
C ARG A 87 18.64 -20.63 2.04
N LYS A 88 18.88 -20.81 0.75
CA LYS A 88 18.13 -21.75 -0.08
C LYS A 88 18.26 -23.17 0.47
N GLN A 89 19.47 -23.59 0.82
CA GLN A 89 19.72 -24.89 1.46
C GLN A 89 19.06 -24.95 2.84
N ASP A 90 19.19 -23.95 3.70
CA ASP A 90 18.59 -23.93 5.03
C ASP A 90 17.05 -24.07 4.99
N ILE A 91 16.40 -23.51 3.96
CA ILE A 91 14.96 -23.66 3.70
C ILE A 91 14.61 -25.09 3.27
N VAL A 92 15.38 -25.65 2.34
CA VAL A 92 15.17 -27.02 1.81
C VAL A 92 15.43 -28.07 2.89
N ASP A 93 16.45 -27.87 3.72
CA ASP A 93 16.82 -28.72 4.84
C ASP A 93 15.84 -28.60 6.04
N GLY A 94 14.86 -27.68 5.97
CA GLY A 94 13.90 -27.42 7.05
C GLY A 94 14.52 -26.79 8.31
N LYS A 95 15.75 -26.29 8.23
CA LYS A 95 16.47 -25.67 9.36
C LYS A 95 15.99 -24.25 9.68
N ALA A 96 15.28 -23.62 8.75
CA ALA A 96 14.88 -22.23 8.86
C ALA A 96 13.38 -22.08 9.19
N SER A 97 13.08 -21.41 10.31
CA SER A 97 11.71 -21.01 10.66
C SER A 97 11.37 -19.61 10.12
N TYR A 98 10.24 -19.51 9.44
CA TYR A 98 9.69 -18.27 8.92
C TYR A 98 8.24 -18.12 9.35
N GLU A 99 7.94 -16.98 9.97
CA GLU A 99 6.62 -16.66 10.49
C GLU A 99 6.18 -15.32 9.91
N VAL A 100 4.88 -15.20 9.64
CA VAL A 100 4.25 -13.93 9.25
C VAL A 100 3.27 -13.50 10.34
N LEU A 101 3.57 -12.38 10.99
CA LEU A 101 2.72 -11.74 11.97
C LEU A 101 1.77 -10.80 11.26
N PHE A 102 0.50 -10.86 11.64
CA PHE A 102 -0.55 -9.97 11.14
C PHE A 102 -1.63 -9.79 12.21
N PRO A 103 -2.37 -8.67 12.19
CA PRO A 103 -3.53 -8.50 13.05
C PRO A 103 -4.68 -9.39 12.53
N GLY A 104 -4.97 -10.49 13.23
CA GLY A 104 -5.96 -11.48 12.80
C GLY A 104 -7.39 -10.93 12.73
N LYS A 105 -7.71 -9.90 13.54
CA LYS A 105 -9.03 -9.25 13.53
C LYS A 105 -9.25 -8.36 12.32
N TYR A 106 -8.18 -7.78 11.78
CA TYR A 106 -8.24 -6.84 10.65
C TYR A 106 -7.81 -7.47 9.32
N LEU A 107 -7.11 -8.60 9.38
CA LEU A 107 -6.70 -9.39 8.24
C LEU A 107 -7.00 -10.88 8.48
N PRO A 108 -8.06 -11.43 7.85
CA PRO A 108 -8.37 -12.86 7.89
C PRO A 108 -7.18 -13.70 7.40
N GLN A 109 -6.92 -14.80 8.11
CA GLN A 109 -5.76 -15.67 7.86
C GLN A 109 -5.77 -16.28 6.45
N GLU A 110 -6.94 -16.53 5.90
CA GLU A 110 -7.15 -17.11 4.57
C GLU A 110 -6.64 -16.18 3.47
N ARG A 111 -6.73 -14.85 3.69
CA ARG A 111 -6.25 -13.85 2.74
C ARG A 111 -4.73 -13.66 2.77
N VAL A 112 -4.06 -14.09 3.84
CA VAL A 112 -2.61 -13.87 4.03
C VAL A 112 -1.81 -14.53 2.91
N SER A 113 -2.09 -15.79 2.59
CA SER A 113 -1.37 -16.53 1.53
C SER A 113 -1.51 -15.85 0.17
N GLY A 114 -2.76 -15.50 -0.21
CA GLY A 114 -3.04 -14.82 -1.48
C GLY A 114 -2.39 -13.43 -1.58
N LEU A 115 -2.36 -12.66 -0.48
CA LEU A 115 -1.68 -11.36 -0.44
C LEU A 115 -0.16 -11.51 -0.58
N LEU A 116 0.45 -12.48 0.10
CA LEU A 116 1.88 -12.76 -0.03
C LEU A 116 2.23 -13.21 -1.45
N GLU A 117 1.41 -14.05 -2.07
CA GLU A 117 1.61 -14.48 -3.46
C GLU A 117 1.51 -13.29 -4.43
N LYS A 118 0.52 -12.42 -4.26
CA LYS A 118 0.37 -11.19 -5.04
C LYS A 118 1.61 -10.32 -4.91
N LEU A 119 2.06 -10.02 -3.69
CA LEU A 119 3.27 -9.24 -3.42
C LEU A 119 4.53 -9.89 -4.01
N ALA A 120 4.61 -11.23 -4.00
CA ALA A 120 5.74 -11.97 -4.53
C ALA A 120 5.80 -11.92 -6.06
N LYS A 121 4.67 -11.99 -6.77
CA LYS A 121 4.67 -12.21 -8.24
C LYS A 121 4.37 -10.95 -9.06
N GLU A 122 3.40 -10.13 -8.64
CA GLU A 122 2.75 -9.11 -9.49
C GLU A 122 3.75 -8.09 -10.08
N ARG A 123 4.77 -7.70 -9.30
CA ARG A 123 5.71 -6.64 -9.68
C ARG A 123 7.09 -7.12 -10.13
N GLN A 124 7.34 -8.43 -10.20
CA GLN A 124 8.67 -8.94 -10.58
C GLN A 124 9.11 -8.48 -11.97
N ASN A 125 8.24 -8.61 -12.97
CA ASN A 125 8.57 -8.22 -14.35
C ASN A 125 8.83 -6.71 -14.47
N MET A 126 8.03 -5.90 -13.76
CA MET A 126 8.23 -4.45 -13.69
C MET A 126 9.60 -4.13 -13.10
N HIS A 127 9.98 -4.72 -11.96
CA HIS A 127 11.28 -4.50 -11.34
C HIS A 127 12.44 -4.94 -12.24
N ARG A 128 12.33 -6.10 -12.91
CA ARG A 128 13.33 -6.57 -13.87
C ARG A 128 13.50 -5.59 -15.03
N THR A 129 12.40 -5.16 -15.63
CA THR A 129 12.40 -4.23 -16.76
C THR A 129 13.01 -2.89 -16.36
N LYS A 130 12.57 -2.31 -15.24
CA LYS A 130 13.06 -1.02 -14.75
C LYS A 130 14.52 -1.07 -14.29
N LEU A 131 14.98 -2.20 -13.75
CA LEU A 131 16.40 -2.43 -13.46
C LEU A 131 17.23 -2.35 -14.75
N ILE A 132 16.84 -3.08 -15.79
CA ILE A 132 17.54 -3.08 -17.09
C ILE A 132 17.58 -1.66 -17.65
N TRP A 133 16.45 -0.96 -17.68
CA TRP A 133 16.38 0.42 -18.16
C TRP A 133 17.27 1.38 -17.34
N SER A 134 17.35 1.20 -16.03
CA SER A 134 18.21 2.03 -15.18
C SER A 134 19.69 1.80 -15.50
N VAL A 135 20.10 0.56 -15.79
CA VAL A 135 21.47 0.25 -16.24
C VAL A 135 21.75 0.83 -17.63
N VAL A 136 20.81 0.74 -18.56
CA VAL A 136 20.94 1.29 -19.92
C VAL A 136 21.06 2.82 -19.90
N ILE A 137 20.32 3.51 -19.02
CA ILE A 137 20.34 4.98 -18.92
C ILE A 137 21.60 5.49 -18.21
N MET A 138 22.23 4.67 -17.35
CA MET A 138 23.35 5.08 -16.50
C MET A 138 24.56 5.70 -17.24
N PRO A 139 25.02 5.19 -18.39
CA PRO A 139 26.12 5.81 -19.15
C PRO A 139 25.76 7.21 -19.66
N PHE A 140 24.49 7.47 -19.97
CA PHE A 140 24.02 8.76 -20.46
C PHE A 140 23.90 9.80 -19.34
N THR A 141 23.77 9.37 -18.09
CA THR A 141 23.76 10.27 -16.94
C THR A 141 25.14 10.48 -16.32
N ALA A 142 26.16 9.71 -16.69
CA ALA A 142 27.53 9.86 -16.19
C ALA A 142 28.21 11.22 -16.52
N PRO A 143 27.99 11.84 -17.70
CA PRO A 143 28.67 13.09 -18.07
C PRO A 143 28.26 14.35 -17.27
N PHE A 144 27.19 14.31 -16.48
CA PHE A 144 26.73 15.46 -15.66
C PHE A 144 27.61 15.75 -14.42
N MET A 145 28.85 15.27 -14.39
CA MET A 145 29.82 15.49 -13.30
C MET A 145 30.53 16.87 -13.38
N LEU A 146 30.24 17.68 -14.40
CA LEU A 146 30.98 18.92 -14.70
C LEU A 146 30.79 20.07 -13.68
N VAL A 147 29.99 19.91 -12.63
CA VAL A 147 29.78 20.94 -11.59
C VAL A 147 30.64 20.62 -10.35
N PRO A 148 31.67 21.42 -10.03
CA PRO A 148 32.65 21.09 -8.97
C PRO A 148 32.08 21.08 -7.54
N VAL A 149 30.88 21.62 -7.32
CA VAL A 149 30.26 21.77 -5.99
C VAL A 149 29.17 20.73 -5.71
N ILE A 150 28.47 20.25 -6.75
CA ILE A 150 27.28 19.40 -6.60
C ILE A 150 27.57 18.03 -7.22
N PRO A 151 27.35 16.92 -6.49
CA PRO A 151 27.53 15.58 -7.05
C PRO A 151 26.60 15.36 -8.24
N ASN A 152 26.95 14.45 -9.16
CA ASN A 152 26.11 14.09 -10.29
C ASN A 152 24.79 13.42 -9.84
N LEU A 153 23.80 14.23 -9.47
CA LEU A 153 22.51 13.78 -8.93
C LEU A 153 21.75 12.89 -9.92
N PRO A 154 21.69 13.19 -11.24
CA PRO A 154 21.06 12.30 -12.21
C PRO A 154 21.68 10.89 -12.19
N PHE A 155 23.01 10.79 -12.18
CA PHE A 155 23.69 9.50 -12.12
C PHE A 155 23.39 8.74 -10.83
N PHE A 156 23.55 9.40 -9.68
CA PHE A 156 23.30 8.75 -8.38
C PHE A 156 21.84 8.34 -8.20
N TYR A 157 20.89 9.12 -8.73
CA TYR A 157 19.49 8.74 -8.74
C TYR A 157 19.25 7.48 -9.57
N VAL A 158 19.76 7.41 -10.80
CA VAL A 158 19.62 6.22 -11.66
C VAL A 158 20.31 5.00 -11.05
N LEU A 159 21.50 5.18 -10.47
CA LEU A 159 22.21 4.13 -9.73
C LEU A 159 21.39 3.62 -8.55
N TYR A 160 20.82 4.53 -7.76
CA TYR A 160 19.92 4.19 -6.67
C TYR A 160 18.67 3.45 -7.17
N ARG A 161 18.06 3.88 -8.28
CA ARG A 161 16.89 3.19 -8.88
C ARG A 161 17.24 1.79 -9.35
N ALA A 162 18.41 1.59 -9.97
CA ALA A 162 18.91 0.26 -10.31
C ALA A 162 19.05 -0.61 -9.05
N TRP A 163 19.75 -0.11 -8.02
CA TRP A 163 19.90 -0.83 -6.75
C TRP A 163 18.55 -1.16 -6.09
N SER A 164 17.62 -0.19 -6.07
CA SER A 164 16.30 -0.33 -5.44
C SER A 164 15.47 -1.40 -6.13
N HIS A 165 15.44 -1.40 -7.48
CA HIS A 165 14.76 -2.44 -8.25
C HIS A 165 15.42 -3.81 -8.13
N TRP A 166 16.74 -3.88 -8.13
CA TRP A 166 17.46 -5.13 -7.90
C TRP A 166 17.13 -5.73 -6.52
N LYS A 167 17.12 -4.90 -5.47
CA LYS A 167 16.78 -5.31 -4.11
C LYS A 167 15.34 -5.78 -3.99
N ALA A 168 14.37 -5.04 -4.53
CA ALA A 168 12.96 -5.43 -4.51
C ALA A 168 12.70 -6.71 -5.33
N LEU A 169 13.39 -6.88 -6.47
CA LEU A 169 13.33 -8.12 -7.25
C LEU A 169 13.90 -9.31 -6.46
N GLY A 170 15.01 -9.11 -5.75
CA GLY A 170 15.58 -10.14 -4.87
C GLY A 170 14.63 -10.53 -3.73
N GLY A 171 13.99 -9.53 -3.08
CA GLY A 171 13.02 -9.76 -2.02
C GLY A 171 11.75 -10.48 -2.48
N SER A 172 11.19 -10.08 -3.63
CA SER A 172 10.02 -10.74 -4.22
C SER A 172 10.30 -12.18 -4.64
N LYS A 173 11.46 -12.46 -5.24
CA LYS A 173 11.88 -13.84 -5.55
C LYS A 173 12.12 -14.69 -4.31
N HIS A 174 12.66 -14.10 -3.24
CA HIS A 174 12.81 -14.80 -1.97
C HIS A 174 11.43 -15.13 -1.39
N LEU A 175 10.49 -14.19 -1.39
CA LEU A 175 9.12 -14.42 -0.94
C LEU A 175 8.43 -15.52 -1.77
N GLU A 176 8.58 -15.48 -3.10
CA GLU A 176 8.06 -16.52 -3.99
C GLU A 176 8.66 -17.89 -3.67
N PHE A 177 9.96 -17.95 -3.37
CA PHE A 177 10.63 -19.18 -3.00
C PHE A 177 10.12 -19.72 -1.65
N LEU A 178 9.90 -18.86 -0.66
CA LEU A 178 9.29 -19.28 0.61
C LEU A 178 7.91 -19.89 0.39
N LEU A 179 7.05 -19.24 -0.41
CA LEU A 179 5.69 -19.71 -0.68
C LEU A 179 5.68 -21.09 -1.36
N LYS A 180 6.63 -21.35 -2.26
CA LYS A 180 6.80 -22.68 -2.89
C LYS A 180 7.13 -23.79 -1.89
N HIS A 181 7.68 -23.44 -0.74
CA HIS A 181 8.03 -24.36 0.34
C HIS A 181 7.06 -24.29 1.54
N ASN A 182 5.83 -23.79 1.33
CA ASN A 182 4.80 -23.64 2.38
C ASN A 182 5.24 -22.76 3.56
N LEU A 183 6.05 -21.75 3.28
CA LEU A 183 6.52 -20.74 4.23
C LEU A 183 6.16 -19.33 3.72
N PRO A 184 6.04 -18.31 4.59
CA PRO A 184 6.06 -18.36 6.05
C PRO A 184 4.77 -18.96 6.65
N LYS A 185 4.84 -19.48 7.87
CA LYS A 185 3.67 -19.93 8.63
C LYS A 185 2.85 -18.72 9.12
N PRO A 186 1.53 -18.66 8.89
CA PRO A 186 0.68 -17.62 9.44
C PRO A 186 0.68 -17.64 10.97
N HIS A 187 0.90 -16.48 11.59
CA HIS A 187 0.86 -16.30 13.03
C HIS A 187 0.04 -15.05 13.38
N PRO A 188 -1.28 -15.18 13.63
CA PRO A 188 -2.11 -14.07 14.11
C PRO A 188 -1.53 -13.48 15.41
N SER A 189 -1.41 -12.17 15.50
CA SER A 189 -0.83 -11.50 16.67
C SER A 189 -1.88 -10.68 17.41
N ALA A 190 -2.24 -11.13 18.62
CA ALA A 190 -3.13 -10.39 19.51
C ALA A 190 -2.59 -8.99 19.85
N ILE A 191 -1.26 -8.85 19.99
CA ILE A 191 -0.61 -7.56 20.22
C ILE A 191 -0.86 -6.61 19.04
N LEU A 192 -0.80 -7.10 17.80
CA LEU A 192 -1.16 -6.26 16.64
C LEU A 192 -2.64 -5.92 16.66
N ASP A 193 -3.53 -6.86 17.01
CA ASP A 193 -4.97 -6.57 17.12
C ASP A 193 -5.25 -5.45 18.13
N GLU A 194 -4.62 -5.50 19.31
CA GLU A 194 -4.72 -4.45 20.34
C GLU A 194 -4.21 -3.09 19.85
N LEU A 195 -3.04 -3.05 19.21
CA LEU A 195 -2.44 -1.81 18.72
C LEU A 195 -3.25 -1.17 17.58
N TYR A 196 -3.78 -1.99 16.67
CA TYR A 196 -4.68 -1.50 15.61
C TYR A 196 -5.96 -0.95 16.21
N THR A 197 -6.54 -1.67 17.17
CA THR A 197 -7.76 -1.26 17.86
C THR A 197 -7.56 0.06 18.61
N ALA A 198 -6.49 0.18 19.40
CA ALA A 198 -6.16 1.41 20.11
C ALA A 198 -5.99 2.60 19.14
N GLY A 199 -5.34 2.32 18.00
CA GLY A 199 -5.14 3.27 16.93
C GLY A 199 -6.41 3.73 16.19
N LEU A 200 -7.52 2.99 16.33
CA LEU A 200 -8.83 3.34 15.76
C LEU A 200 -9.78 3.93 16.82
N MET A 201 -9.64 3.52 18.08
CA MET A 201 -10.45 4.02 19.20
C MET A 201 -10.03 5.41 19.65
N TYR A 202 -8.72 5.70 19.68
CA TYR A 202 -8.20 6.95 20.22
C TYR A 202 -7.75 7.87 19.09
N PRO A 203 -8.11 9.17 19.10
CA PRO A 203 -7.83 10.07 17.98
C PRO A 203 -6.37 10.51 17.92
N THR A 204 -5.61 10.35 19.01
CA THR A 204 -4.21 10.80 19.09
C THR A 204 -3.32 9.80 19.81
N ARG A 205 -2.04 9.84 19.44
CA ARG A 205 -0.98 9.04 20.09
C ARG A 205 -0.89 9.27 21.59
N ALA A 206 -0.97 10.52 22.05
CA ALA A 206 -0.84 10.84 23.47
C ALA A 206 -1.92 10.13 24.30
N LEU A 207 -3.16 10.18 23.82
CA LEU A 207 -4.29 9.50 24.45
C LEU A 207 -4.14 7.98 24.39
N SER A 208 -3.75 7.43 23.24
CA SER A 208 -3.56 5.98 23.08
C SER A 208 -2.48 5.40 24.00
N ARG A 209 -1.47 6.18 24.42
CA ARG A 209 -0.40 5.70 25.32
C ARG A 209 -0.82 5.65 26.78
N VAL A 210 -1.73 6.54 27.19
CA VAL A 210 -2.21 6.62 28.58
C VAL A 210 -3.49 5.82 28.80
N ALA A 211 -4.22 5.53 27.72
CA ALA A 211 -5.41 4.73 27.75
C ALA A 211 -5.12 3.25 28.09
N PRO A 212 -6.07 2.54 28.71
CA PRO A 212 -5.95 1.10 28.91
C PRO A 212 -5.85 0.38 27.55
N LEU A 213 -5.13 -0.75 27.54
CA LEU A 213 -5.09 -1.61 26.35
C LEU A 213 -6.50 -2.12 26.03
N PRO A 214 -6.93 -2.08 24.75
CA PRO A 214 -8.23 -2.57 24.35
C PRO A 214 -8.40 -4.05 24.66
N THR A 215 -9.60 -4.45 25.10
CA THR A 215 -9.92 -5.86 25.33
C THR A 215 -10.13 -6.60 24.01
N PRO A 216 -10.01 -7.95 23.99
CA PRO A 216 -10.30 -8.75 22.80
C PRO A 216 -11.73 -8.55 22.24
N GLU A 217 -12.69 -8.27 23.12
CA GLU A 217 -14.08 -7.97 22.74
C GLU A 217 -14.19 -6.62 22.03
N GLN A 218 -13.55 -5.58 22.58
CA GLN A 218 -13.48 -4.26 21.95
C GLN A 218 -12.79 -4.34 20.58
N ALA A 219 -11.71 -5.11 20.48
CA ALA A 219 -11.04 -5.35 19.21
C ALA A 219 -11.97 -6.01 18.16
N GLN A 220 -12.79 -6.96 18.59
CA GLN A 220 -13.78 -7.59 17.70
C GLN A 220 -14.87 -6.61 17.27
N GLU A 221 -15.38 -5.79 18.17
CA GLU A 221 -16.42 -4.79 17.87
C GLU A 221 -15.92 -3.75 16.85
N VAL A 222 -14.74 -3.19 17.08
CA VAL A 222 -14.11 -2.21 16.17
C VAL A 222 -13.84 -2.85 14.80
N ALA A 223 -13.32 -4.07 14.76
CA ALA A 223 -13.12 -4.80 13.50
C ALA A 223 -14.46 -4.99 12.74
N ASN A 224 -15.55 -5.33 13.44
CA ASN A 224 -16.87 -5.46 12.82
C ASN A 224 -17.36 -4.14 12.21
N VAL A 225 -17.14 -3.01 12.89
CA VAL A 225 -17.48 -1.68 12.35
C VAL A 225 -16.69 -1.39 11.07
N VAL A 226 -15.38 -1.63 11.08
CA VAL A 226 -14.53 -1.48 9.89
C VAL A 226 -15.05 -2.35 8.74
N HIS A 227 -15.37 -3.62 9.00
CA HIS A 227 -15.90 -4.52 7.98
C HIS A 227 -17.22 -4.01 7.38
N ARG A 228 -18.14 -3.50 8.20
CA ARG A 228 -19.41 -2.91 7.70
C ARG A 228 -19.18 -1.70 6.81
N GLN A 229 -18.19 -0.87 7.11
CA GLN A 229 -17.84 0.30 6.30
C GLN A 229 -17.27 -0.07 4.93
N THR A 230 -16.84 -1.31 4.70
CA THR A 230 -16.28 -1.70 3.40
C THR A 230 -17.32 -1.90 2.30
N ASN A 231 -18.63 -1.80 2.60
CA ASN A 231 -19.72 -2.04 1.65
C ASN A 231 -19.48 -3.32 0.81
N ASN A 232 -19.44 -4.49 1.48
CA ASN A 232 -19.05 -5.79 0.90
C ASN A 232 -17.68 -5.76 0.19
N GLU A 233 -16.65 -5.27 0.90
CA GLU A 233 -15.29 -5.11 0.40
C GLU A 233 -15.14 -4.18 -0.81
N THR A 234 -16.15 -3.44 -1.26
CA THR A 234 -16.05 -2.54 -2.44
C THR A 234 -15.29 -1.24 -2.15
N GLU A 235 -15.39 -0.75 -0.92
CA GLU A 235 -14.75 0.47 -0.44
C GLU A 235 -13.39 0.16 0.24
N ASP A 236 -12.42 1.05 0.00
CA ASP A 236 -11.06 0.94 0.52
C ASP A 236 -10.96 1.82 1.78
N VAL A 237 -11.08 1.20 2.95
CA VAL A 237 -11.18 1.92 4.24
C VAL A 237 -9.83 1.84 4.97
N MET A 238 -9.36 2.97 5.49
CA MET A 238 -8.11 3.02 6.26
C MET A 238 -8.27 2.26 7.58
N VAL A 239 -7.33 1.37 7.88
CA VAL A 239 -7.30 0.61 9.15
C VAL A 239 -6.09 0.96 10.02
N LEU A 240 -5.14 1.71 9.45
CA LEU A 240 -3.94 2.16 10.15
C LEU A 240 -3.72 3.65 9.91
N GLN A 241 -3.55 4.42 10.99
CA GLN A 241 -3.23 5.84 10.93
C GLN A 241 -1.71 6.06 10.99
N ARG A 242 -1.23 7.20 10.49
CA ARG A 242 0.22 7.50 10.41
C ARG A 242 0.92 7.38 11.78
N TRP A 243 0.33 7.99 12.81
CA TRP A 243 0.91 8.00 14.15
C TRP A 243 0.88 6.62 14.84
N ASN A 244 0.01 5.71 14.42
CA ASN A 244 -0.06 4.34 14.94
C ASN A 244 1.22 3.57 14.61
N GLY A 245 1.85 3.88 13.47
CA GLY A 245 3.08 3.23 13.03
C GLY A 245 4.19 3.28 14.07
N LYS A 246 4.28 4.38 14.81
CA LYS A 246 5.24 4.54 15.90
C LYS A 246 4.96 3.63 17.10
N LEU A 247 3.69 3.44 17.46
CA LEU A 247 3.33 2.53 18.56
C LEU A 247 3.66 1.09 18.21
N ILE A 248 3.41 0.68 16.97
CA ILE A 248 3.77 -0.65 16.47
C ILE A 248 5.29 -0.81 16.45
N ALA A 249 6.02 0.16 15.89
CA ALA A 249 7.48 0.14 15.87
C ALA A 249 8.10 0.06 17.27
N GLU A 250 7.62 0.85 18.23
CA GLU A 250 8.08 0.83 19.63
C GLU A 250 7.75 -0.51 20.32
N LYS A 251 6.56 -1.07 20.11
CA LYS A 251 6.16 -2.33 20.76
C LYS A 251 6.96 -3.55 20.31
N PHE A 252 7.44 -3.55 19.06
CA PHE A 252 8.22 -4.64 18.49
C PHE A 252 9.74 -4.35 18.45
N ASP A 253 10.19 -3.21 18.99
CA ASP A 253 11.59 -2.76 18.94
C ASP A 253 12.16 -2.62 17.51
N LEU A 254 11.32 -2.12 16.58
CA LEU A 254 11.63 -1.99 15.16
C LEU A 254 11.48 -0.53 14.69
N PRO A 255 12.40 0.38 15.05
CA PRO A 255 12.28 1.81 14.72
C PRO A 255 12.28 2.08 13.20
N GLU A 256 12.97 1.26 12.40
CA GLU A 256 12.94 1.38 10.93
C GLU A 256 11.54 1.11 10.35
N MET A 257 10.70 0.33 11.03
CA MET A 257 9.35 -0.01 10.58
C MET A 257 8.40 1.19 10.63
N GLU A 258 8.61 2.14 11.55
CA GLU A 258 7.80 3.37 11.68
C GLU A 258 7.76 4.13 10.35
N VAL A 259 8.93 4.37 9.76
CA VAL A 259 9.08 5.13 8.52
C VAL A 259 8.42 4.42 7.34
N GLU A 260 8.47 3.09 7.32
CA GLU A 260 7.82 2.28 6.28
C GLU A 260 6.30 2.32 6.40
N ILE A 261 5.77 2.27 7.62
CA ILE A 261 4.34 2.42 7.90
C ILE A 261 3.86 3.81 7.49
N GLU A 262 4.53 4.88 7.95
CA GLU A 262 4.14 6.26 7.62
C GLU A 262 4.10 6.51 6.11
N ARG A 263 5.09 5.97 5.39
CA ARG A 263 5.14 6.05 3.93
C ARG A 263 3.97 5.31 3.29
N ALA A 264 3.70 4.09 3.74
CA ALA A 264 2.61 3.28 3.20
C ALA A 264 1.26 3.96 3.45
N VAL A 265 0.99 4.39 4.68
CA VAL A 265 -0.23 5.13 5.04
C VAL A 265 -0.38 6.38 4.15
N GLY A 266 0.66 7.20 4.04
CA GLY A 266 0.59 8.42 3.23
C GLY A 266 0.34 8.18 1.74
N GLN A 267 0.89 7.11 1.17
CA GLN A 267 0.63 6.73 -0.22
C GLN A 267 -0.78 6.17 -0.42
N VAL A 268 -1.28 5.37 0.52
CA VAL A 268 -2.63 4.80 0.44
C VAL A 268 -3.70 5.87 0.62
N GLU A 269 -3.56 6.76 1.61
CA GLU A 269 -4.44 7.93 1.79
C GLU A 269 -4.52 8.79 0.52
N ALA A 270 -3.36 9.12 -0.06
CA ALA A 270 -3.30 9.91 -1.29
C ALA A 270 -3.98 9.19 -2.45
N ALA A 271 -3.82 7.86 -2.55
CA ALA A 271 -4.44 7.06 -3.59
C ALA A 271 -5.97 6.98 -3.44
N ILE A 272 -6.49 6.79 -2.21
CA ILE A 272 -7.94 6.79 -1.94
C ILE A 272 -8.54 8.15 -2.30
N LYS A 273 -7.97 9.25 -1.80
CA LYS A 273 -8.41 10.61 -2.11
C LYS A 273 -8.37 10.92 -3.62
N SER A 274 -7.34 10.44 -4.32
CA SER A 274 -7.25 10.62 -5.78
C SER A 274 -8.31 9.83 -6.54
N LYS A 275 -8.73 8.67 -6.03
CA LYS A 275 -9.78 7.85 -6.63
C LYS A 275 -11.15 8.49 -6.42
N GLU A 276 -11.42 8.99 -5.22
CA GLU A 276 -12.68 9.70 -4.90
C GLU A 276 -12.87 10.92 -5.80
N LYS A 277 -11.86 11.78 -5.92
CA LYS A 277 -11.90 12.94 -6.83
C LYS A 277 -12.18 12.56 -8.28
N ARG A 278 -11.54 11.50 -8.78
CA ARG A 278 -11.80 11.01 -10.15
C ARG A 278 -13.22 10.48 -10.34
N ILE A 279 -13.84 9.93 -9.30
CA ILE A 279 -15.24 9.47 -9.36
C ILE A 279 -16.16 10.69 -9.38
N GLU A 280 -15.90 11.68 -8.54
CA GLU A 280 -16.65 12.94 -8.51
C GLU A 280 -16.57 13.68 -9.86
N GLU A 281 -15.37 13.86 -10.41
CA GLU A 281 -15.14 14.45 -11.74
C GLU A 281 -15.89 13.70 -12.84
N LYS A 282 -15.95 12.36 -12.79
CA LYS A 282 -16.71 11.56 -13.75
C LYS A 282 -18.22 11.75 -13.62
N LEU A 283 -18.73 11.77 -12.39
CA LEU A 283 -20.15 12.01 -12.14
C LEU A 283 -20.56 13.42 -12.60
N GLU A 284 -19.71 14.42 -12.40
CA GLU A 284 -19.93 15.77 -12.93
C GLU A 284 -19.94 15.79 -14.47
N GLN A 285 -19.01 15.09 -15.12
CA GLN A 285 -18.98 14.95 -16.58
C GLN A 285 -20.23 14.26 -17.12
N GLU A 286 -20.69 13.19 -16.47
CA GLU A 286 -21.91 12.46 -16.84
C GLU A 286 -23.16 13.33 -16.67
N ARG A 287 -23.25 14.11 -15.57
CA ARG A 287 -24.33 15.08 -15.37
C ARG A 287 -24.33 16.18 -16.43
N ALA A 288 -23.15 16.68 -16.80
CA ALA A 288 -23.00 17.69 -17.84
C ALA A 288 -23.36 17.19 -19.25
N THR A 289 -23.09 15.91 -19.56
CA THR A 289 -23.45 15.29 -20.84
C THR A 289 -24.91 14.84 -20.91
N SER A 290 -25.50 14.41 -19.80
CA SER A 290 -26.92 14.01 -19.72
C SER A 290 -27.91 15.18 -19.89
N GLY A 291 -27.46 16.43 -19.70
CA GLY A 291 -28.27 17.63 -19.89
C GLY A 291 -28.60 17.96 -21.35
N ASN A 292 -27.99 17.28 -22.34
CA ASN A 292 -28.09 17.66 -23.77
C ASN A 292 -28.76 16.62 -24.68
N THR A 293 -29.36 15.55 -24.14
CA THR A 293 -30.09 14.55 -24.93
C THR A 293 -31.59 14.87 -24.97
N VAL A 294 -32.06 15.42 -26.09
CA VAL A 294 -33.49 15.43 -26.47
C VAL A 294 -33.98 13.98 -26.44
N ARG A 295 -34.99 13.66 -25.62
CA ARG A 295 -35.50 12.28 -25.51
C ARG A 295 -36.32 11.97 -26.74
N ALA A 296 -36.33 10.73 -27.22
CA ALA A 296 -37.06 10.34 -28.43
C ALA A 296 -38.57 10.69 -28.40
N LYS A 297 -39.17 10.79 -27.20
CA LYS A 297 -40.55 11.25 -27.01
C LYS A 297 -40.77 12.72 -27.37
N ASP A 298 -39.72 13.53 -27.33
CA ASP A 298 -39.75 14.97 -27.63
C ASP A 298 -39.66 15.24 -29.16
N VAL A 299 -39.51 14.18 -29.97
CA VAL A 299 -39.42 14.22 -31.45
C VAL A 299 -40.64 13.55 -32.13
N LEU A 300 -41.53 12.93 -31.36
CA LEU A 300 -42.72 12.26 -31.91
C LEU A 300 -43.84 13.29 -32.14
N PRO A 301 -44.48 13.32 -33.32
CA PRO A 301 -45.65 14.16 -33.56
C PRO A 301 -46.74 13.92 -32.51
N GLU A 302 -47.40 14.99 -32.04
CA GLU A 302 -48.42 14.92 -30.97
C GLU A 302 -49.55 13.92 -31.28
N GLU A 303 -49.88 13.73 -32.55
CA GLU A 303 -50.88 12.76 -33.01
C GLU A 303 -50.53 11.30 -32.67
N ILE A 304 -49.23 10.97 -32.66
CA ILE A 304 -48.75 9.62 -32.29
C ILE A 304 -48.77 9.45 -30.78
N LEU A 305 -48.37 10.49 -30.03
CA LEU A 305 -48.44 10.53 -28.57
C LEU A 305 -49.88 10.39 -28.07
N GLY A 306 -50.83 11.09 -28.69
CA GLY A 306 -52.26 11.00 -28.38
C GLY A 306 -52.80 9.58 -28.56
N LYS A 307 -52.50 8.94 -29.70
CA LYS A 307 -52.94 7.55 -29.97
C LYS A 307 -52.32 6.53 -29.01
N ILE A 308 -51.09 6.76 -28.55
CA ILE A 308 -50.43 5.90 -27.57
C ILE A 308 -51.07 6.07 -26.19
N HIS A 309 -51.40 7.31 -25.79
CA HIS A 309 -52.06 7.60 -24.51
C HIS A 309 -53.47 6.99 -24.46
N GLU A 310 -54.26 7.20 -25.52
CA GLU A 310 -55.63 6.69 -25.60
C GLU A 310 -55.66 5.15 -25.56
N LYS A 311 -54.73 4.48 -26.25
CA LYS A 311 -54.56 3.02 -26.14
C LYS A 311 -54.15 2.58 -24.73
N ALA A 312 -53.26 3.30 -24.07
CA ALA A 312 -52.81 2.96 -22.72
C ALA A 312 -53.94 3.12 -21.70
N GLU A 313 -54.78 4.16 -21.82
CA GLU A 313 -55.95 4.37 -20.98
C GLU A 313 -57.00 3.28 -21.19
N HIS A 314 -57.25 2.86 -22.43
CA HIS A 314 -58.19 1.77 -22.72
C HIS A 314 -57.75 0.43 -22.10
N VAL A 315 -56.44 0.12 -22.17
CA VAL A 315 -55.86 -1.10 -21.57
C VAL A 315 -55.92 -1.03 -20.04
N ALA A 316 -55.67 0.12 -19.44
CA ALA A 316 -55.76 0.31 -18.00
C ALA A 316 -57.21 0.20 -17.50
N HIS A 317 -58.18 0.72 -18.26
CA HIS A 317 -59.59 0.63 -17.93
C HIS A 317 -60.11 -0.81 -18.05
N GLU A 318 -59.72 -1.55 -19.08
CA GLU A 318 -60.03 -2.99 -19.21
C GLU A 318 -59.40 -3.82 -18.09
N GLY A 319 -58.16 -3.49 -17.69
CA GLY A 319 -57.49 -4.14 -16.57
C GLY A 319 -58.22 -3.93 -15.24
N ASN A 320 -58.69 -2.70 -14.99
CA ASN A 320 -59.45 -2.36 -13.78
C ASN A 320 -60.85 -2.98 -13.75
N GLU A 321 -61.54 -3.06 -14.88
CA GLU A 321 -62.84 -3.74 -14.98
C GLU A 321 -62.70 -5.24 -14.72
N LYS A 322 -61.68 -5.89 -15.29
CA LYS A 322 -61.36 -7.31 -15.02
C LYS A 322 -61.01 -7.55 -13.55
N ALA A 323 -60.24 -6.66 -12.93
CA ALA A 323 -59.90 -6.75 -11.52
C ALA A 323 -61.13 -6.59 -10.61
N LYS A 324 -62.06 -5.68 -10.95
CA LYS A 324 -63.32 -5.50 -10.20
C LYS A 324 -64.28 -6.68 -10.35
N GLN A 325 -64.33 -7.32 -11.51
CA GLN A 325 -65.14 -8.53 -11.71
C GLN A 325 -64.58 -9.72 -10.90
N ALA A 326 -63.25 -9.89 -10.87
CA ALA A 326 -62.60 -10.94 -10.09
C ALA A 326 -62.75 -10.77 -8.55
N MET A 327 -63.02 -9.56 -8.06
CA MET A 327 -63.27 -9.32 -6.62
C MET A 327 -64.74 -9.51 -6.21
N LYS A 328 -65.67 -9.71 -7.15
CA LYS A 328 -67.12 -9.92 -6.88
C LYS A 328 -67.59 -11.37 -7.03
N SER A 329 -66.72 -12.26 -7.49
CA SER A 329 -66.93 -13.71 -7.69
C SER A 329 -66.17 -14.52 -6.66
#